data_AF-A0A0F6I881-F1
#
_entry.id   AF-A0A0F6I881-F1
#
_cell.length_a   1.000
_cell.length_b   1.000
_cell.length_c   1.000
_cell.angle_alpha   90.00
_cell.angle_beta   90.00
_cell.angle_gamma   90.00
#
_symmetry.space_group_name_H-M   'P 1'
#
loop_
_entity.id
_entity.type
_entity.pdbx_description
1 polymer ?
#
loop_
_entity_poly.entity_id
_entity_poly.type
_entity_poly.pdbx_seq_one_letter_code
_entity_poly.pdbx_strand_id
1 'polypeptide(L)'
;MVFKNMKKGIFSILFLISCSIKPNISSEMVQKGKNLEKIPLVSLDEFFQLWLRNQKYPKMAGINFEKLFEDKEFQYFGKIEWNRFIPISKWRFFKIQKEILSKEFPNYESVFRQDFSGHFQNQVLPESDRKLYLDIKAKVIDKEYCIDPYQYSYSLVENKIVLTIKWNVESCEELILFKDKTYRLVYDLRKKQFEE
;
A
#
# COMPACT_ATOMS: atom_id res chain seq x y z
N MET A 1 -36.53 68.91 -1.34
CA MET A 1 -36.05 67.52 -1.13
C MET A 1 -35.41 67.07 -2.44
N VAL A 2 -34.09 67.03 -2.63
CA VAL A 2 -33.00 66.33 -1.92
C VAL A 2 -32.87 64.85 -2.32
N PHE A 3 -31.81 64.60 -3.10
CA PHE A 3 -31.00 63.39 -3.30
C PHE A 3 -31.57 62.23 -4.14
N LYS A 4 -30.80 61.54 -5.02
CA LYS A 4 -29.38 61.64 -5.41
C LYS A 4 -29.16 60.79 -6.67
N ASN A 5 -28.26 61.25 -7.53
CA ASN A 5 -27.60 60.47 -8.58
C ASN A 5 -26.97 59.19 -8.02
N MET A 6 -27.27 58.03 -8.62
CA MET A 6 -26.49 56.81 -8.46
C MET A 6 -25.60 56.59 -9.69
N LYS A 7 -24.36 57.09 -9.61
CA LYS A 7 -23.20 56.46 -10.27
C LYS A 7 -22.64 55.44 -9.29
N LYS A 8 -22.40 54.21 -9.73
CA LYS A 8 -21.50 53.16 -9.17
C LYS A 8 -21.77 51.90 -10.00
N GLY A 9 -20.95 51.50 -10.96
CA GLY A 9 -19.53 51.20 -10.85
C GLY A 9 -19.42 49.70 -11.12
N ILE A 10 -19.10 49.33 -12.37
CA ILE A 10 -18.91 47.93 -12.76
C ILE A 10 -17.64 47.44 -12.06
N PHE A 11 -17.81 46.72 -10.95
CA PHE A 11 -16.71 45.99 -10.30
C PHE A 11 -16.34 44.82 -11.20
N SER A 12 -15.37 45.06 -12.09
CA SER A 12 -14.69 44.01 -12.81
C SER A 12 -13.88 43.19 -11.80
N ILE A 13 -14.41 42.04 -11.39
CA ILE A 13 -13.69 41.06 -10.57
C ILE A 13 -12.62 40.47 -11.49
N LEU A 14 -11.40 40.99 -11.38
CA LEU A 14 -10.20 40.36 -11.92
C LEU A 14 -10.03 39.02 -11.19
N PHE A 15 -10.58 37.96 -11.77
CA PHE A 15 -10.17 36.59 -11.46
C PHE A 15 -8.72 36.45 -11.90
N LEU A 16 -7.79 36.75 -11.00
CA LEU A 16 -6.40 36.34 -11.12
C LEU A 16 -6.39 34.81 -10.96
N ILE A 17 -6.63 34.12 -12.08
CA ILE A 17 -6.26 32.72 -12.22
C ILE A 17 -4.74 32.72 -12.24
N SER A 18 -4.12 32.71 -11.05
CA SER A 18 -2.72 32.38 -10.96
C SER A 18 -2.60 30.93 -11.45
N CYS A 19 -2.16 30.75 -12.69
CA CYS A 19 -1.58 29.50 -13.15
C CYS A 19 -0.33 29.26 -12.27
N SER A 20 -0.53 28.72 -11.08
CA SER A 20 0.55 28.21 -10.25
C SER A 20 1.12 27.02 -11.00
N ILE A 21 2.21 27.25 -11.73
CA ILE A 21 3.05 26.18 -12.25
C ILE A 21 3.36 25.30 -11.05
N LYS A 22 2.73 24.12 -10.94
CA LYS A 22 3.05 23.20 -9.85
C LYS A 22 4.54 22.91 -9.98
N PRO A 23 5.38 23.28 -8.99
CA PRO A 23 6.80 23.06 -9.10
C PRO A 23 7.03 21.57 -9.30
N ASN A 24 7.88 21.24 -10.26
CA ASN A 24 8.29 19.86 -10.48
C ASN A 24 9.17 19.44 -9.30
N ILE A 25 8.60 18.73 -8.33
CA ILE A 25 9.32 18.25 -7.16
C ILE A 25 10.20 17.08 -7.61
N SER A 26 11.50 17.16 -7.37
CA SER A 26 12.43 16.03 -7.58
C SER A 26 12.74 15.32 -6.26
N SER A 27 13.17 14.06 -6.33
CA SER A 27 13.56 13.29 -5.14
C SER A 27 14.70 13.97 -4.38
N GLU A 28 15.69 14.54 -5.10
CA GLU A 28 16.80 15.29 -4.52
C GLU A 28 16.32 16.50 -3.70
N MET A 29 15.29 17.21 -4.17
CA MET A 29 14.71 18.32 -3.41
C MET A 29 14.09 17.84 -2.10
N VAL A 30 13.36 16.73 -2.13
CA VAL A 30 12.75 16.14 -0.92
C VAL A 30 13.83 15.68 0.05
N GLN A 31 14.87 14.99 -0.43
CA GLN A 31 16.01 14.55 0.38
C GLN A 31 16.74 15.73 1.06
N LYS A 32 16.74 16.91 0.42
CA LYS A 32 17.30 18.16 0.98
C LYS A 32 16.29 18.94 1.86
N GLY A 33 15.13 18.38 2.16
CA GLY A 33 14.10 19.01 2.98
C GLY A 33 13.39 20.20 2.32
N LYS A 34 13.36 20.26 0.98
CA LYS A 34 12.72 21.37 0.22
C LYS A 34 11.35 20.98 -0.31
N ASN A 35 10.44 21.95 -0.39
CA ASN A 35 9.06 21.79 -0.90
C ASN A 35 8.23 20.73 -0.14
N LEU A 36 8.54 20.45 1.12
CA LEU A 36 7.87 19.43 1.94
C LEU A 36 6.39 19.75 2.19
N GLU A 37 6.02 21.03 2.17
CA GLU A 37 4.65 21.52 2.31
C GLU A 37 3.74 21.07 1.16
N LYS A 38 4.32 20.78 -0.01
CA LYS A 38 3.59 20.33 -1.21
C LYS A 38 3.44 18.81 -1.29
N ILE A 39 4.11 18.06 -0.41
CA ILE A 39 4.03 16.59 -0.40
C ILE A 39 2.72 16.16 0.25
N PRO A 40 1.87 15.36 -0.42
CA PRO A 40 0.59 14.91 0.11
C PRO A 40 0.74 14.10 1.40
N LEU A 41 -0.08 14.42 2.40
CA LEU A 41 -0.24 13.60 3.60
C LEU A 41 -1.12 12.39 3.27
N VAL A 42 -0.68 11.19 3.67
CA VAL A 42 -1.45 9.94 3.54
C VAL A 42 -1.84 9.42 4.92
N SER A 43 -2.95 8.68 4.98
CA SER A 43 -3.37 7.97 6.18
C SER A 43 -2.48 6.75 6.46
N LEU A 44 -2.59 6.19 7.66
CA LEU A 44 -1.94 4.92 8.00
C LEU A 44 -2.41 3.78 7.08
N ASP A 45 -3.71 3.73 6.76
CA ASP A 45 -4.27 2.71 5.87
C ASP A 45 -3.68 2.83 4.46
N GLU A 46 -3.61 4.04 3.89
CA GLU A 46 -2.99 4.24 2.58
C GLU A 46 -1.50 3.86 2.61
N PHE A 47 -0.78 4.23 3.67
CA PHE A 47 0.61 3.82 3.85
C PHE A 47 0.76 2.29 3.91
N PHE A 48 -0.12 1.60 4.66
CA PHE A 48 -0.13 0.14 4.75
C PHE A 48 -0.40 -0.51 3.39
N GLN A 49 -1.32 0.03 2.59
CA GLN A 49 -1.58 -0.45 1.23
C GLN A 49 -0.40 -0.24 0.28
N LEU A 50 0.35 0.86 0.43
CA LEU A 50 1.59 1.07 -0.29
C LEU A 50 2.67 0.07 0.15
N TRP A 51 2.76 -0.21 1.46
CA TRP A 51 3.72 -1.15 2.03
C TRP A 51 3.50 -2.59 1.55
N LEU A 52 2.25 -3.03 1.42
CA LEU A 52 1.90 -4.35 0.88
C LEU A 52 2.45 -4.60 -0.54
N ARG A 53 2.80 -3.53 -1.26
CA ARG A 53 3.38 -3.58 -2.61
C ARG A 53 4.90 -3.58 -2.63
N ASN A 54 5.56 -3.29 -1.50
CA ASN A 54 7.01 -3.40 -1.40
C ASN A 54 7.43 -4.88 -1.45
N GLN A 55 8.61 -5.11 -2.02
CA GLN A 55 9.23 -6.41 -2.19
C GLN A 55 10.49 -6.48 -1.33
N LYS A 56 10.65 -7.58 -0.60
CA LYS A 56 11.88 -7.87 0.16
C LYS A 56 13.12 -7.89 -0.74
N TYR A 57 12.97 -8.47 -1.93
CA TYR A 57 14.01 -8.59 -2.95
C TYR A 57 13.49 -8.01 -4.28
N PRO A 58 13.50 -6.68 -4.45
CA PRO A 58 12.95 -6.05 -5.64
C PRO A 58 13.80 -6.40 -6.87
N LYS A 59 13.16 -6.92 -7.93
CA LYS A 59 13.85 -7.29 -9.18
C LYS A 59 14.26 -6.08 -10.04
N MET A 60 13.72 -4.90 -9.74
CA MET A 60 14.00 -3.65 -10.44
C MET A 60 14.04 -2.49 -9.44
N ALA A 61 14.90 -1.50 -9.71
CA ALA A 61 14.94 -0.28 -8.93
C ALA A 61 13.61 0.49 -9.02
N GLY A 62 13.19 1.11 -7.92
CA GLY A 62 11.96 1.91 -7.85
C GLY A 62 10.65 1.13 -7.68
N ILE A 63 10.68 -0.21 -7.59
CA ILE A 63 9.50 -1.03 -7.25
C ILE A 63 8.98 -0.66 -5.85
N ASN A 64 9.90 -0.54 -4.90
CA ASN A 64 9.58 -0.15 -3.54
C ASN A 64 9.51 1.37 -3.44
N PHE A 65 8.69 1.85 -2.51
CA PHE A 65 8.91 3.19 -2.01
C PHE A 65 10.14 3.21 -1.09
N GLU A 66 10.76 4.38 -0.94
CA GLU A 66 11.88 4.62 -0.05
C GLU A 66 11.63 5.85 0.82
N LYS A 67 12.18 5.84 2.04
CA LYS A 67 12.20 7.03 2.90
C LYS A 67 13.23 8.00 2.34
N LEU A 68 12.80 9.21 2.03
CA LEU A 68 13.64 10.26 1.44
C LEU A 68 14.11 11.28 2.47
N PHE A 69 13.24 11.61 3.42
CA PHE A 69 13.50 12.64 4.42
C PHE A 69 12.65 12.40 5.66
N GLU A 70 13.04 13.01 6.77
CA GLU A 70 12.29 13.01 8.01
C GLU A 70 12.51 14.35 8.72
N ASP A 71 11.42 14.98 9.16
CA ASP A 71 11.47 16.14 10.04
C ASP A 71 10.89 15.81 11.43
N LYS A 72 10.51 16.83 12.19
CA LYS A 72 9.95 16.66 13.54
C LYS A 72 8.57 16.00 13.54
N GLU A 73 7.76 16.23 12.51
CA GLU A 73 6.35 15.84 12.46
C GLU A 73 6.10 14.69 11.47
N PHE A 74 6.84 14.63 10.36
CA PHE A 74 6.55 13.74 9.24
C PHE A 74 7.75 12.93 8.79
N GLN A 75 7.46 11.73 8.28
CA GLN A 75 8.37 10.98 7.41
C GLN A 75 7.90 11.13 5.96
N TYR A 76 8.86 11.34 5.06
CA TYR A 76 8.62 11.61 3.65
C TYR A 76 9.16 10.46 2.80
N PHE A 77 8.36 10.03 1.85
CA PHE A 77 8.63 8.88 1.02
C PHE A 77 8.49 9.22 -0.46
N GLY A 78 9.20 8.46 -1.28
CA GLY A 78 9.07 8.52 -2.73
C GLY A 78 8.97 7.14 -3.32
N LYS A 79 8.23 7.03 -4.42
CA LYS A 79 8.18 5.82 -5.26
C LYS A 79 8.25 6.22 -6.72
N ILE A 80 8.95 5.43 -7.52
CA ILE A 80 8.89 5.55 -8.97
C ILE A 80 7.63 4.84 -9.46
N GLU A 81 6.73 5.60 -10.06
CA GLU A 81 5.61 5.05 -10.80
C GLU A 81 6.00 4.90 -12.27
N TRP A 82 5.92 3.65 -12.75
CA TRP A 82 6.13 3.31 -14.14
C TRP A 82 4.78 3.33 -14.86
N ASN A 83 4.65 4.18 -15.88
CA ASN A 83 3.52 4.10 -16.80
C ASN A 83 3.78 2.95 -17.79
N ARG A 84 2.88 1.96 -17.82
CA ARG A 84 3.01 0.80 -18.73
C ARG A 84 2.90 1.18 -20.22
N PHE A 85 2.32 2.34 -20.53
CA PHE A 85 2.05 2.78 -21.90
C PHE A 85 3.03 3.84 -22.41
N ILE A 86 3.71 4.55 -21.51
CA ILE A 86 4.67 5.61 -21.86
C ILE A 86 5.90 5.41 -20.98
N PRO A 87 7.13 5.32 -21.55
CA PRO A 87 8.36 5.05 -20.80
C PRO A 87 8.85 6.27 -20.01
N ILE A 88 7.95 6.97 -19.34
CA ILE A 88 8.23 8.09 -18.45
C ILE A 88 7.99 7.57 -17.03
N SER A 89 9.08 7.42 -16.29
CA SER A 89 9.04 7.20 -14.85
C SER A 89 8.75 8.52 -14.15
N LYS A 90 7.75 8.53 -13.28
CA LYS A 90 7.42 9.71 -12.48
C LYS A 90 7.51 9.38 -11.01
N TRP A 91 8.08 10.30 -10.23
CA TRP A 91 8.03 10.19 -8.79
C TRP A 91 6.63 10.50 -8.26
N ARG A 92 6.12 9.59 -7.44
CA ARG A 92 5.04 9.87 -6.50
C ARG A 92 5.67 10.06 -5.13
N PHE A 93 5.40 11.22 -4.53
CA PHE A 93 5.79 11.53 -3.15
C PHE A 93 4.59 11.48 -2.24
N PHE A 94 4.83 11.12 -0.99
CA PHE A 94 3.84 11.16 0.08
C PHE A 94 4.54 11.32 1.43
N LYS A 95 3.80 11.78 2.43
CA LYS A 95 4.27 11.89 3.80
C LYS A 95 3.25 11.33 4.76
N ILE A 96 3.69 10.87 5.93
CA ILE A 96 2.85 10.37 7.00
C ILE A 96 3.35 10.92 8.33
N GLN A 97 2.43 11.15 9.27
CA GLN A 97 2.78 11.60 10.61
C GLN A 97 3.66 10.56 11.29
N LYS A 98 4.83 11.01 11.75
CA LYS A 98 5.84 10.17 12.38
C LYS A 98 5.29 9.47 13.63
N GLU A 99 4.52 10.21 14.45
CA GLU A 99 3.94 9.68 15.68
C GLU A 99 2.98 8.51 15.39
N ILE A 100 2.04 8.68 14.46
CA ILE A 100 1.11 7.61 14.07
C ILE A 100 1.87 6.40 13.53
N LEU A 101 2.82 6.61 12.61
CA LEU A 101 3.54 5.50 11.99
C LEU A 101 4.36 4.70 13.02
N SER A 102 5.11 5.39 13.88
CA SER A 102 5.92 4.76 14.93
C SER A 102 5.09 4.06 16.01
N LYS A 103 3.93 4.63 16.35
CA LYS A 103 3.03 4.08 17.36
C LYS A 103 2.26 2.89 16.84
N GLU A 104 1.74 2.93 15.60
CA GLU A 104 0.77 1.96 15.06
C GLU A 104 1.38 0.94 14.09
N PHE A 105 2.44 1.30 13.37
CA PHE A 105 3.15 0.40 12.45
C PHE A 105 4.68 0.41 12.67
N PRO A 106 5.16 0.05 13.88
CA PRO A 106 6.59 0.01 14.16
C PRO A 106 7.29 -1.07 13.31
N ASN A 107 8.58 -0.88 13.05
CA ASN A 107 9.44 -1.86 12.37
C ASN A 107 8.99 -2.28 10.95
N TYR A 108 8.11 -1.50 10.30
CA TYR A 108 7.58 -1.81 8.98
C TYR A 108 8.68 -1.98 7.91
N GLU A 109 9.86 -1.37 8.10
CA GLU A 109 10.99 -1.50 7.18
C GLU A 109 11.61 -2.90 7.18
N SER A 110 11.44 -3.67 8.25
CA SER A 110 12.11 -4.97 8.46
C SER A 110 11.24 -6.18 8.11
N VAL A 111 9.97 -5.94 7.82
CA VAL A 111 8.97 -6.98 7.56
C VAL A 111 8.40 -6.75 6.17
N PHE A 112 8.13 -7.83 5.44
CA PHE A 112 7.52 -7.76 4.12
C PHE A 112 6.37 -8.75 4.00
N ARG A 113 5.42 -8.43 3.10
CA ARG A 113 4.31 -9.33 2.77
C ARG A 113 4.77 -10.76 2.45
N GLN A 114 5.92 -10.91 1.78
CA GLN A 114 6.47 -12.21 1.40
C GLN A 114 6.80 -13.11 2.59
N ASP A 115 7.13 -12.53 3.76
CA ASP A 115 7.45 -13.31 4.97
C ASP A 115 6.21 -14.08 5.49
N PHE A 116 5.00 -13.60 5.21
CA PHE A 116 3.75 -14.23 5.63
C PHE A 116 3.36 -15.42 4.78
N SER A 117 3.52 -15.32 3.45
CA SER A 117 3.14 -16.39 2.52
C SER A 117 3.94 -17.66 2.78
N GLY A 118 5.25 -17.53 3.06
CA GLY A 118 6.11 -18.64 3.42
C GLY A 118 5.73 -19.28 4.76
N HIS A 119 5.41 -18.47 5.77
CA HIS A 119 5.00 -18.99 7.08
C HIS A 119 3.66 -19.75 6.99
N PHE A 120 2.68 -19.20 6.27
CA PHE A 120 1.38 -19.85 6.07
C PHE A 120 1.50 -21.27 5.50
N GLN A 121 2.21 -21.42 4.39
CA GLN A 121 2.33 -22.70 3.70
C GLN A 121 3.01 -23.79 4.54
N ASN A 122 3.88 -23.39 5.47
CA ASN A 122 4.72 -24.32 6.21
C ASN A 122 4.24 -24.60 7.64
N GLN A 123 3.53 -23.66 8.27
CA GLN A 123 3.23 -23.72 9.70
C GLN A 123 1.73 -23.64 10.02
N VAL A 124 0.93 -23.02 9.16
CA VAL A 124 -0.48 -22.71 9.48
C VAL A 124 -1.46 -23.51 8.62
N LEU A 125 -1.12 -23.76 7.35
CA LEU A 125 -1.93 -24.61 6.48
C LEU A 125 -1.86 -26.07 6.98
N PRO A 126 -2.99 -26.69 7.38
CA PRO A 126 -2.98 -28.07 7.83
C PRO A 126 -2.46 -29.02 6.75
N GLU A 127 -1.66 -30.01 7.13
CA GLU A 127 -1.09 -30.97 6.19
C GLU A 127 -2.16 -31.74 5.41
N SER A 128 -3.31 -32.04 6.03
CA SER A 128 -4.47 -32.63 5.35
C SER A 128 -4.97 -31.77 4.20
N ASP A 129 -5.03 -30.46 4.41
CA ASP A 129 -5.57 -29.51 3.45
C ASP A 129 -4.56 -29.27 2.33
N ARG A 130 -3.28 -29.17 2.69
CA ARG A 130 -2.17 -29.13 1.74
C ARG A 130 -2.16 -30.35 0.83
N LYS A 131 -2.26 -31.56 1.40
CA LYS A 131 -2.28 -32.81 0.64
C LYS A 131 -3.47 -32.87 -0.30
N LEU A 132 -4.68 -32.58 0.20
CA LEU A 132 -5.88 -32.58 -0.63
C LEU A 132 -5.78 -31.59 -1.79
N TYR A 133 -5.22 -30.39 -1.56
CA TYR A 133 -4.98 -29.42 -2.62
C TYR A 133 -3.99 -29.94 -3.67
N LEU A 134 -2.89 -30.59 -3.25
CA LEU A 134 -1.92 -31.19 -4.17
C LEU A 134 -2.55 -32.32 -4.99
N ASP A 135 -3.40 -33.14 -4.38
CA ASP A 135 -4.13 -34.22 -5.06
C ASP A 135 -5.11 -33.68 -6.11
N ILE A 136 -5.81 -32.57 -5.80
CA ILE A 136 -6.67 -31.87 -6.76
C ILE A 136 -5.83 -31.32 -7.91
N LYS A 137 -4.76 -30.58 -7.59
CA LYS A 137 -3.86 -29.97 -8.59
C LYS A 137 -3.24 -30.99 -9.53
N ALA A 138 -2.92 -32.19 -9.05
CA ALA A 138 -2.35 -33.26 -9.87
C ALA A 138 -3.37 -33.86 -10.87
N LYS A 139 -4.68 -33.74 -10.60
CA LYS A 139 -5.75 -34.28 -11.44
C LYS A 139 -6.26 -33.30 -12.49
N VAL A 140 -6.04 -32.00 -12.29
CA VAL A 140 -6.46 -30.97 -13.24
C VAL A 140 -5.48 -30.96 -14.42
N ILE A 141 -5.92 -31.45 -15.57
CA ILE A 141 -5.10 -31.75 -16.76
C ILE A 141 -4.60 -30.47 -17.46
N ASP A 142 -5.30 -29.34 -17.30
CA ASP A 142 -4.89 -28.04 -17.83
C ASP A 142 -4.19 -27.20 -16.77
N LYS A 143 -2.89 -26.95 -16.98
CA LYS A 143 -1.98 -26.23 -16.06
C LYS A 143 -2.36 -24.77 -15.76
N GLU A 144 -3.37 -24.23 -16.43
CA GLU A 144 -3.86 -22.86 -16.25
C GLU A 144 -5.00 -22.73 -15.23
N TYR A 145 -5.65 -23.83 -14.85
CA TYR A 145 -6.69 -23.78 -13.83
C TYR A 145 -6.06 -23.65 -12.43
N CYS A 146 -6.62 -22.75 -11.62
CA CYS A 146 -6.29 -22.57 -10.19
C CYS A 146 -4.87 -22.04 -9.89
N ILE A 147 -4.34 -21.13 -10.74
CA ILE A 147 -3.02 -20.51 -10.55
C ILE A 147 -2.90 -19.78 -9.20
N ASP A 148 -3.98 -19.12 -8.78
CA ASP A 148 -4.09 -18.40 -7.50
C ASP A 148 -5.16 -19.06 -6.61
N PRO A 149 -4.82 -20.16 -5.90
CA PRO A 149 -5.78 -20.94 -5.11
C PRO A 149 -6.22 -20.23 -3.82
N TYR A 150 -5.61 -19.09 -3.49
CA TYR A 150 -5.84 -18.38 -2.24
C TYR A 150 -6.23 -16.92 -2.50
N GLN A 151 -7.24 -16.46 -1.77
CA GLN A 151 -7.55 -15.06 -1.58
C GLN A 151 -6.91 -14.58 -0.28
N TYR A 152 -6.09 -13.54 -0.36
CA TYR A 152 -5.39 -12.96 0.79
C TYR A 152 -5.99 -11.60 1.14
N SER A 153 -6.33 -11.40 2.41
CA SER A 153 -6.76 -10.11 2.95
C SER A 153 -5.82 -9.71 4.09
N TYR A 154 -5.27 -8.51 4.02
CA TYR A 154 -4.35 -7.97 5.02
C TYR A 154 -4.97 -6.78 5.74
N SER A 155 -4.78 -6.71 7.04
CA SER A 155 -5.15 -5.57 7.87
C SER A 155 -4.07 -5.28 8.91
N LEU A 156 -4.01 -4.03 9.37
CA LEU A 156 -3.16 -3.59 10.46
C LEU A 156 -4.06 -3.25 11.65
N VAL A 157 -3.92 -3.98 12.76
CA VAL A 157 -4.74 -3.81 13.96
C VAL A 157 -3.84 -3.87 15.19
N GLU A 158 -3.83 -2.83 16.01
CA GLU A 158 -3.08 -2.79 17.28
C GLU A 158 -1.61 -3.25 17.15
N ASN A 159 -0.85 -2.68 16.20
CA ASN A 159 0.53 -3.09 15.90
C ASN A 159 0.70 -4.54 15.41
N LYS A 160 -0.36 -5.16 14.92
CA LYS A 160 -0.31 -6.49 14.34
C LYS A 160 -0.74 -6.48 12.91
N ILE A 161 0.02 -7.17 12.07
CA ILE A 161 -0.42 -7.47 10.71
C ILE A 161 -1.25 -8.74 10.80
N VAL A 162 -2.53 -8.63 10.46
CA VAL A 162 -3.46 -9.75 10.41
C VAL A 162 -3.66 -10.13 8.94
N LEU A 163 -3.25 -11.34 8.60
CA LEU A 163 -3.49 -11.96 7.30
C LEU A 163 -4.63 -12.98 7.43
N THR A 164 -5.71 -12.75 6.72
CA THR A 164 -6.81 -13.71 6.53
C THR A 164 -6.68 -14.35 5.17
N ILE A 165 -6.75 -15.67 5.13
CA ILE A 165 -6.55 -16.46 3.91
C ILE A 165 -7.78 -17.33 3.71
N LYS A 166 -8.34 -17.27 2.51
CA LYS A 166 -9.44 -18.12 2.07
C LYS A 166 -9.06 -18.82 0.80
N TRP A 167 -9.72 -19.93 0.51
CA TRP A 167 -9.58 -20.59 -0.78
C TRP A 167 -10.34 -19.83 -1.85
N ASN A 168 -9.73 -19.66 -3.01
CA ASN A 168 -10.30 -18.92 -4.13
C ASN A 168 -11.24 -19.79 -4.97
N VAL A 169 -12.33 -20.25 -4.36
CA VAL A 169 -13.28 -21.18 -5.00
C VAL A 169 -13.97 -20.55 -6.20
N GLU A 170 -14.18 -19.24 -6.21
CA GLU A 170 -14.77 -18.51 -7.35
C GLU A 170 -13.91 -18.61 -8.62
N SER A 171 -12.59 -18.68 -8.46
CA SER A 171 -11.66 -18.83 -9.59
C SER A 171 -11.23 -20.28 -9.83
N CYS A 172 -11.71 -21.22 -9.02
CA CYS A 172 -11.31 -22.63 -9.05
C CYS A 172 -12.35 -23.50 -8.32
N GLU A 173 -13.34 -23.98 -9.06
CA GLU A 173 -14.47 -24.75 -8.52
C GLU A 173 -14.02 -26.10 -7.91
N GLU A 174 -12.89 -26.64 -8.36
CA GLU A 174 -12.29 -27.87 -7.83
C GLU A 174 -11.91 -27.73 -6.35
N LEU A 175 -11.78 -26.51 -5.83
CA LEU A 175 -11.52 -26.20 -4.43
C LEU A 175 -12.80 -26.06 -3.59
N ILE A 176 -13.98 -26.43 -4.12
CA ILE A 176 -15.26 -26.29 -3.41
C ILE A 176 -15.27 -26.94 -2.01
N LEU A 177 -14.52 -28.04 -1.82
CA LEU A 177 -14.36 -28.72 -0.53
C LEU A 177 -13.71 -27.84 0.55
N PHE A 178 -13.11 -26.72 0.15
CA PHE A 178 -12.46 -25.77 1.01
C PHE A 178 -13.23 -24.46 1.20
N LYS A 179 -14.43 -24.31 0.63
CA LYS A 179 -15.19 -23.04 0.58
C LYS A 179 -15.34 -22.34 1.93
N ASP A 180 -15.58 -23.11 2.99
CA ASP A 180 -15.81 -22.56 4.32
C ASP A 180 -14.52 -22.48 5.17
N LYS A 181 -13.39 -22.96 4.63
CA LYS A 181 -12.11 -22.92 5.34
C LYS A 181 -11.48 -21.54 5.22
N THR A 182 -11.22 -20.95 6.38
CA THR A 182 -10.51 -19.68 6.53
C THR A 182 -9.36 -19.89 7.50
N TYR A 183 -8.19 -19.40 7.14
CA TYR A 183 -7.01 -19.39 8.00
C TYR A 183 -6.67 -17.96 8.37
N ARG A 184 -6.08 -17.79 9.55
CA ARG A 184 -5.66 -16.49 10.05
C ARG A 184 -4.24 -16.58 10.56
N LEU A 185 -3.41 -15.63 10.16
CA LEU A 185 -2.07 -15.43 10.68
C LEU A 185 -2.00 -14.05 11.29
N VAL A 186 -1.32 -13.95 12.43
CA VAL A 186 -1.08 -12.68 13.11
C VAL A 186 0.41 -12.54 13.34
N TYR A 187 0.95 -11.39 12.94
CA TYR A 187 2.34 -11.03 13.20
C TYR A 187 2.39 -9.80 14.10
N ASP A 188 2.99 -9.94 15.28
CA ASP A 188 3.19 -8.84 16.22
C ASP A 188 4.44 -8.06 15.83
N LEU A 189 4.25 -6.80 15.42
CA LEU A 189 5.33 -5.94 14.94
C LEU A 189 6.29 -5.49 16.04
N ARG A 190 5.84 -5.46 17.30
CA ARG A 190 6.69 -5.09 18.44
C ARG A 190 7.56 -6.26 18.86
N LYS A 191 6.98 -7.46 18.94
CA LYS A 191 7.69 -8.70 19.28
C LYS A 191 8.48 -9.28 18.12
N LYS A 192 8.18 -8.84 16.88
CA LYS A 192 8.81 -9.31 15.64
C LYS A 192 8.64 -10.81 15.40
N GLN A 193 7.48 -11.36 15.76
CA GLN A 193 7.18 -12.78 15.64
C GLN A 193 5.71 -13.03 15.26
N PHE A 194 5.45 -14.20 14.70
CA PHE A 194 4.08 -14.69 14.54
C PHE A 194 3.50 -15.07 15.90
N GLU A 195 2.20 -14.82 16.08
CA GLU A 195 1.47 -15.35 17.24
C GLU A 195 1.10 -16.81 16.98
N GLU A 196 1.16 -17.62 18.03
CA GLU A 196 0.71 -19.02 18.05
C GLU A 196 -0.82 -19.12 18.17
#